data_AF-A0A0W0UKL9-F1
#
_entry.id   AF-A0A0W0UKL9-F1
#
_cell.length_a   1.000
_cell.length_b   1.000
_cell.length_c   1.000
_cell.angle_alpha   90.00
_cell.angle_beta   90.00
_cell.angle_gamma   90.00
#
_symmetry.space_group_name_H-M   'P 1'
#
loop_
_entity.id
_entity.type
_entity.pdbx_description
1 polymer ?
#
loop_
_entity_poly.entity_id
_entity_poly.type
_entity_poly.pdbx_seq_one_letter_code
_entity_poly.pdbx_strand_id
1 'polypeptide(L)'
;MFLSSVNLNELIQQLNSNNRPINLFEILSLLEAQTNIVLDGEWCLFKENNDKAIFNQIIQDHGPNINLQNALNYLLESESVYSNLISDYLVKYRGSSNRGNNILGQYGYNLLSLKEETCLHREQEQELIKICLTRNYKNNVMLIGSSGVGKTFLISSIARLMNLDIYYVDISSILSGSKYRGEFEKKFHTLLNEALKSKTTLFFDEAHTILNTGNSDGGISGADILKPYLMNSDFRMIGATTIDEAEAFTKDKAFSRRFNFLKLEELPIEKTKDIIKRKYTQTLNWDQKTFNKIFTYLDSVFLNRNYPDKALDFFDFYFSGERLSFFNINNDIEKVLNLFTKMNTIIA
;
A
#
# COMPACT_ATOMS: atom_id res chain seq x y z
N MET A 1 22.38 -8.21 -10.31
CA MET A 1 22.21 -7.04 -11.19
C MET A 1 20.74 -7.00 -11.56
N PHE A 2 20.03 -5.96 -11.13
CA PHE A 2 18.59 -5.80 -11.34
C PHE A 2 18.28 -5.85 -12.85
N LEU A 3 17.36 -6.73 -13.26
CA LEU A 3 16.69 -6.52 -14.55
C LEU A 3 15.64 -5.43 -14.32
N SER A 4 16.08 -4.21 -14.61
CA SER A 4 15.24 -3.05 -14.84
C SER A 4 14.09 -3.39 -15.79
N SER A 5 12.94 -2.77 -15.54
CA SER A 5 11.87 -2.50 -16.50
C SER A 5 12.28 -2.79 -17.95
N VAL A 6 11.67 -3.81 -18.55
CA VAL A 6 11.55 -3.84 -20.00
C VAL A 6 10.82 -2.55 -20.37
N ASN A 7 11.57 -1.64 -20.97
CA ASN A 7 11.11 -0.31 -21.32
C ASN A 7 10.24 -0.48 -22.56
N LEU A 8 8.95 -0.71 -22.36
CA LEU A 8 7.96 -0.91 -23.43
C LEU A 8 8.07 0.20 -24.50
N ASN A 9 8.46 1.40 -24.09
CA ASN A 9 8.67 2.54 -24.99
C ASN A 9 9.93 2.41 -25.88
N GLU A 10 11.02 1.78 -25.41
CA GLU A 10 12.19 1.47 -26.27
C GLU A 10 11.88 0.34 -27.26
N LEU A 11 11.10 -0.67 -26.83
CA LEU A 11 10.67 -1.75 -27.73
C LEU A 11 9.71 -1.22 -28.80
N ILE A 12 8.76 -0.35 -28.44
CA ILE A 12 7.88 0.36 -29.36
C ILE A 12 8.67 1.27 -30.31
N GLN A 13 9.73 1.94 -29.84
CA GLN A 13 10.61 2.76 -30.70
C GLN A 13 11.44 1.93 -31.67
N GLN A 14 11.97 0.77 -31.26
CA GLN A 14 12.70 -0.15 -32.15
C GLN A 14 11.80 -0.82 -33.20
N LEU A 15 10.53 -1.05 -32.87
CA LEU A 15 9.56 -1.64 -33.81
C LEU A 15 8.99 -0.59 -34.77
N ASN A 16 8.80 0.65 -34.32
CA ASN A 16 8.35 1.76 -35.16
C ASN A 16 9.44 2.29 -36.12
N SER A 17 10.72 2.02 -35.88
CA SER A 17 11.80 2.55 -36.73
C SER A 17 11.83 1.94 -38.15
N ASN A 18 11.11 0.84 -38.40
CA ASN A 18 11.17 0.11 -39.66
C ASN A 18 9.97 0.28 -40.59
N ASN A 19 8.94 1.07 -40.23
CA ASN A 19 7.80 1.44 -41.08
C ASN A 19 7.19 0.30 -41.93
N ARG A 20 7.23 -0.95 -41.43
CA ARG A 20 6.67 -2.13 -42.09
C ARG A 20 5.57 -2.74 -41.23
N PRO A 21 4.50 -3.29 -41.82
CA PRO A 21 3.52 -4.06 -41.06
C PRO A 21 4.23 -5.26 -40.41
N ILE A 22 4.02 -5.41 -39.11
CA ILE A 22 4.61 -6.48 -38.30
C ILE A 22 3.59 -7.62 -38.29
N ASN A 23 4.02 -8.82 -38.68
CA ASN A 23 3.13 -9.99 -38.64
C ASN A 23 2.89 -10.36 -37.16
N LEU A 24 1.66 -10.75 -36.83
CA LEU A 24 1.26 -11.22 -35.49
C LEU A 24 2.22 -12.30 -34.93
N PHE A 25 2.81 -13.13 -35.81
CA PHE A 25 3.82 -14.12 -35.47
C PHE A 25 5.12 -13.50 -34.92
N GLU A 26 5.58 -12.37 -35.48
CA GLU A 26 6.75 -11.64 -34.98
C GLU A 26 6.45 -11.04 -33.59
N ILE A 27 5.25 -10.51 -33.38
CA ILE A 27 4.79 -9.99 -32.08
C ILE A 27 4.79 -11.08 -31.02
N LEU A 28 4.30 -12.28 -31.37
CA LEU A 28 4.23 -13.42 -30.46
C LEU A 28 5.61 -14.01 -30.17
N SER A 29 6.50 -14.11 -31.17
CA SER A 29 7.89 -14.57 -30.96
C SER A 29 8.71 -13.64 -30.05
N LEU A 30 8.40 -12.33 -30.04
CA LEU A 30 8.99 -11.37 -29.10
C LEU A 30 8.47 -11.56 -27.66
N LEU A 31 7.21 -11.97 -27.51
CA LEU A 31 6.63 -12.35 -26.21
C LEU A 31 7.14 -13.72 -25.72
N GLU A 32 7.49 -14.59 -26.66
CA GLU A 32 8.06 -15.94 -26.45
C GLU A 32 9.41 -15.89 -25.73
N ALA A 33 10.23 -14.86 -25.97
CA ALA A 33 11.51 -14.69 -25.30
C ALA A 33 11.39 -14.46 -23.78
N GLN A 34 10.19 -14.26 -23.23
CA GLN A 34 10.00 -13.90 -21.82
C GLN A 34 8.96 -14.70 -21.01
N THR A 35 8.21 -15.66 -21.59
CA THR A 35 7.36 -16.57 -20.81
C THR A 35 7.16 -17.95 -21.45
N ASN A 36 7.07 -19.00 -20.62
CA ASN A 36 6.93 -20.42 -21.00
C ASN A 36 5.72 -20.74 -21.90
N ILE A 37 5.89 -20.51 -23.20
CA ILE A 37 5.13 -21.09 -24.32
C ILE A 37 6.15 -21.88 -25.13
N VAL A 38 5.80 -23.08 -25.59
CA VAL A 38 6.68 -23.88 -26.45
C VAL A 38 6.07 -23.89 -27.84
N LEU A 39 6.75 -23.28 -28.82
CA LEU A 39 6.48 -23.49 -30.23
C LEU A 39 7.11 -24.81 -30.67
N ASP A 40 6.34 -25.64 -31.36
CA ASP A 40 6.86 -26.81 -32.09
C ASP A 40 6.64 -26.59 -33.58
N GLY A 41 7.61 -25.94 -34.23
CA GLY A 41 7.52 -25.53 -35.63
C GLY A 41 6.45 -24.46 -35.89
N GLU A 42 5.63 -24.66 -36.93
CA GLU A 42 4.64 -23.68 -37.43
C GLU A 42 3.32 -23.64 -36.63
N TRP A 43 3.17 -24.41 -35.54
CA TRP A 43 1.90 -24.56 -34.84
C TRP A 43 1.95 -24.14 -33.36
N CYS A 44 1.03 -23.25 -32.97
CA CYS A 44 0.80 -22.89 -31.58
C CYS A 44 -0.11 -23.93 -30.88
N LEU A 45 0.38 -24.54 -29.79
CA LEU A 45 -0.41 -25.42 -28.94
C LEU A 45 -0.92 -24.66 -27.70
N PHE A 46 -2.21 -24.31 -27.70
CA PHE A 46 -2.91 -23.71 -26.56
C PHE A 46 -3.40 -24.82 -25.62
N LYS A 47 -3.27 -24.62 -24.30
CA LYS A 47 -3.66 -25.63 -23.30
C LYS A 47 -5.17 -25.72 -23.06
N GLU A 48 -5.97 -24.74 -23.48
CA GLU A 48 -7.44 -24.76 -23.36
C GLU A 48 -8.13 -24.32 -24.67
N ASN A 49 -9.31 -24.90 -24.94
CA ASN A 49 -10.01 -24.79 -26.24
C ASN A 49 -10.53 -23.38 -26.59
N ASN A 50 -10.60 -22.46 -25.62
CA ASN A 50 -11.17 -21.11 -25.85
C ASN A 50 -10.21 -20.15 -26.56
N ASP A 51 -8.90 -20.38 -26.51
CA ASP A 51 -7.90 -19.46 -27.06
C ASP A 51 -7.80 -19.54 -28.59
N LYS A 52 -8.14 -20.70 -29.18
CA LYS A 52 -8.16 -20.90 -30.64
C LYS A 52 -9.28 -20.15 -31.35
N ALA A 53 -10.44 -20.01 -30.71
CA ALA A 53 -11.60 -19.33 -31.31
C ALA A 53 -11.34 -17.83 -31.48
N ILE A 54 -10.72 -17.22 -30.47
CA ILE A 54 -10.38 -15.78 -30.47
C ILE A 54 -9.34 -15.48 -31.54
N PHE A 55 -8.34 -16.36 -31.69
CA PHE A 55 -7.30 -16.24 -32.70
C PHE A 55 -7.86 -16.28 -34.13
N ASN A 56 -8.78 -17.20 -34.40
CA ASN A 56 -9.43 -17.31 -35.71
C ASN A 56 -10.32 -16.11 -36.03
N GLN A 57 -10.96 -15.52 -35.01
CA GLN A 57 -11.79 -14.33 -35.15
C GLN A 57 -10.96 -13.10 -35.58
N ILE A 58 -9.79 -12.89 -34.96
CA ILE A 58 -8.89 -11.76 -35.26
C ILE A 58 -8.35 -11.83 -36.70
N ILE A 59 -7.96 -13.04 -37.14
CA ILE A 59 -7.50 -13.25 -38.52
C ILE A 59 -8.65 -13.07 -39.51
N GLN A 60 -9.89 -13.46 -39.16
CA GLN A 60 -11.06 -13.23 -40.01
C GLN A 60 -11.40 -11.74 -40.16
N ASP A 61 -11.38 -10.99 -39.06
CA ASP A 61 -11.84 -9.59 -39.05
C ASP A 61 -10.85 -8.62 -39.70
N HIS A 62 -9.56 -8.95 -39.66
CA HIS A 62 -8.51 -7.99 -40.05
C HIS A 62 -7.41 -8.55 -40.96
N GLY A 63 -7.47 -9.85 -41.27
CA GLY A 63 -6.47 -10.51 -42.09
C GLY A 63 -5.16 -10.81 -41.32
N PRO A 64 -4.24 -11.57 -41.92
CA PRO A 64 -3.03 -12.04 -41.26
C PRO A 64 -1.97 -10.94 -41.01
N ASN A 65 -2.15 -9.74 -41.57
CA ASN A 65 -1.22 -8.61 -41.45
C ASN A 65 -1.96 -7.40 -40.89
N ILE A 66 -1.70 -7.07 -39.63
CA ILE A 66 -2.35 -5.99 -38.92
C ILE A 66 -1.31 -4.99 -38.41
N ASN A 67 -1.65 -3.71 -38.33
CA ASN A 67 -0.78 -2.71 -37.71
C ASN A 67 -0.74 -2.96 -36.19
N LEU A 68 0.45 -2.97 -35.58
CA LEU A 68 0.68 -3.23 -34.15
C LEU A 68 -0.21 -2.38 -33.24
N GLN A 69 -0.43 -1.11 -33.59
CA GLN A 69 -1.28 -0.20 -32.83
C GLN A 69 -2.76 -0.56 -32.93
N ASN A 70 -3.19 -1.06 -34.10
CA ASN A 70 -4.55 -1.56 -34.31
C ASN A 70 -4.74 -2.95 -33.67
N ALA A 71 -3.70 -3.79 -33.65
CA ALA A 71 -3.71 -5.07 -32.94
C ALA A 71 -3.91 -4.84 -31.44
N LEU A 72 -3.12 -3.92 -30.88
CA LEU A 72 -3.19 -3.55 -29.47
C LEU A 72 -4.51 -2.85 -29.14
N ASN A 73 -4.99 -1.93 -29.98
CA ASN A 73 -6.28 -1.29 -29.76
C ASN A 73 -7.45 -2.28 -29.86
N TYR A 74 -7.42 -3.25 -30.78
CA TYR A 74 -8.45 -4.29 -30.85
C TYR A 74 -8.42 -5.23 -29.63
N LEU A 75 -7.22 -5.58 -29.14
CA LEU A 75 -7.03 -6.30 -27.87
C LEU A 75 -7.52 -5.50 -26.65
N LEU A 76 -7.52 -4.17 -26.74
CA LEU A 76 -8.00 -3.26 -25.70
C LEU A 76 -9.50 -2.96 -25.80
N GLU A 77 -10.08 -2.94 -27.01
CA GLU A 77 -11.48 -2.62 -27.28
C GLU A 77 -12.42 -3.83 -27.10
N SER A 78 -11.91 -5.06 -27.14
CA SER A 78 -12.67 -6.28 -26.84
C SER A 78 -12.76 -6.52 -25.32
N GLU A 79 -13.49 -5.63 -24.65
CA GLU A 79 -13.52 -5.41 -23.19
C GLU A 79 -14.08 -6.56 -22.33
N SER A 80 -14.32 -7.76 -22.87
CA SER A 80 -14.94 -8.87 -22.12
C SER A 80 -14.14 -10.16 -22.04
N VAL A 81 -12.95 -10.25 -22.67
CA VAL A 81 -12.18 -11.51 -22.68
C VAL A 81 -10.74 -11.37 -22.15
N TYR A 82 -10.11 -10.19 -22.29
CA TYR A 82 -8.69 -10.01 -21.96
C TYR A 82 -8.38 -9.43 -20.58
N SER A 83 -9.40 -9.04 -19.80
CA SER A 83 -9.18 -8.64 -18.40
C SER A 83 -8.54 -9.76 -17.59
N ASN A 84 -8.75 -11.03 -17.97
CA ASN A 84 -8.15 -12.20 -17.33
C ASN A 84 -6.72 -12.49 -17.83
N LEU A 85 -6.42 -12.30 -19.12
CA LEU A 85 -5.10 -12.61 -19.69
C LEU A 85 -4.04 -11.56 -19.33
N ILE A 86 -4.41 -10.28 -19.32
CA ILE A 86 -3.51 -9.20 -18.90
C ILE A 86 -3.34 -9.20 -17.37
N SER A 87 -4.40 -9.51 -16.63
CA SER A 87 -4.27 -9.69 -15.17
C SER A 87 -3.41 -10.89 -14.84
N ASP A 88 -3.58 -12.04 -15.50
CA ASP A 88 -2.73 -13.21 -15.28
C ASP A 88 -1.26 -12.94 -15.66
N TYR A 89 -0.99 -12.16 -16.72
CA TYR A 89 0.38 -11.83 -17.10
C TYR A 89 1.04 -10.81 -16.16
N LEU A 90 0.29 -9.79 -15.70
CA LEU A 90 0.75 -8.83 -14.69
C LEU A 90 0.93 -9.48 -13.30
N VAL A 91 0.12 -10.50 -12.99
CA VAL A 91 0.26 -11.36 -11.80
C VAL A 91 1.48 -12.27 -11.90
N LYS A 92 1.81 -12.79 -13.08
CA LYS A 92 2.94 -13.71 -13.28
C LYS A 92 4.32 -13.03 -13.21
N TYR A 93 4.43 -11.76 -13.63
CA TYR A 93 5.69 -11.00 -13.59
C TYR A 93 5.92 -10.21 -12.29
N ARG A 94 4.88 -9.99 -11.48
CA ARG A 94 4.99 -9.44 -10.12
C ARG A 94 5.08 -10.55 -9.09
N GLY A 95 6.13 -11.38 -9.16
CA GLY A 95 6.49 -12.30 -8.09
C GLY A 95 5.48 -13.42 -7.83
N SER A 96 5.87 -14.62 -8.22
CA SER A 96 5.19 -15.88 -7.90
C SER A 96 4.76 -15.99 -6.43
N SER A 97 3.47 -15.76 -6.17
CA SER A 97 2.69 -16.49 -5.16
C SER A 97 1.20 -16.42 -5.49
N ASN A 98 0.76 -17.34 -6.34
CA ASN A 98 -0.56 -17.98 -6.35
C ASN A 98 -1.70 -17.23 -5.60
N ARG A 99 -2.37 -16.25 -6.23
CA ARG A 99 -3.66 -15.70 -5.77
C ARG A 99 -4.50 -15.24 -6.96
N GLY A 100 -5.47 -16.05 -7.37
CA GLY A 100 -6.54 -15.62 -8.27
C GLY A 100 -7.32 -14.46 -7.66
N ASN A 101 -7.83 -13.55 -8.50
CA ASN A 101 -8.79 -12.47 -8.21
C ASN A 101 -8.99 -12.20 -6.70
N ASN A 102 -7.99 -11.60 -6.07
CA ASN A 102 -7.98 -11.49 -4.62
C ASN A 102 -9.00 -10.42 -4.20
N ILE A 103 -10.14 -10.85 -3.66
CA ILE A 103 -11.24 -9.98 -3.18
C ILE A 103 -10.72 -8.89 -2.24
N LEU A 104 -9.66 -9.18 -1.47
CA LEU A 104 -8.97 -8.20 -0.63
C LEU A 104 -8.55 -6.96 -1.45
N GLY A 105 -8.08 -7.18 -2.68
CA GLY A 105 -7.70 -6.18 -3.70
C GLY A 105 -8.69 -5.04 -3.86
N GLN A 106 -9.98 -5.33 -3.70
CA GLN A 106 -11.06 -4.36 -3.91
C GLN A 106 -11.22 -3.38 -2.75
N TYR A 107 -10.70 -3.73 -1.57
CA TYR A 107 -10.96 -3.01 -0.31
C TYR A 107 -9.70 -2.42 0.34
N GLY A 108 -8.60 -2.37 -0.39
CA GLY A 108 -7.33 -1.83 0.11
C GLY A 108 -6.13 -2.39 -0.65
N TYR A 109 -5.00 -2.59 0.03
CA TYR A 109 -3.77 -3.06 -0.60
C TYR A 109 -2.85 -3.79 0.38
N ASN A 110 -1.92 -4.59 -0.14
CA ASN A 110 -0.95 -5.32 0.67
C ASN A 110 0.27 -4.44 1.01
N LEU A 111 0.55 -4.25 2.29
CA LEU A 111 1.69 -3.45 2.77
C LEU A 111 3.05 -4.02 2.36
N LEU A 112 3.15 -5.35 2.15
CA LEU A 112 4.37 -5.98 1.67
C LEU A 112 4.81 -5.45 0.29
N SER A 113 3.84 -5.00 -0.52
CA SER A 113 4.08 -4.47 -1.87
C SER A 113 4.64 -3.04 -1.87
N LEU A 114 4.51 -2.30 -0.77
CA LEU A 114 5.03 -0.94 -0.69
C LEU A 114 6.56 -0.93 -0.66
N LYS A 115 7.17 0.01 -1.36
CA LYS A 115 8.62 0.29 -1.31
C LYS A 115 8.97 1.25 -0.16
N GLU A 116 8.76 0.84 1.08
CA GLU A 116 9.11 1.68 2.24
C GLU A 116 10.56 1.50 2.73
N GLU A 117 11.02 2.33 3.65
CA GLU A 117 12.33 2.17 4.29
C GLU A 117 12.20 1.36 5.59
N THR A 118 13.32 0.89 6.14
CA THR A 118 13.33 0.23 7.45
C THR A 118 12.90 1.20 8.54
N CYS A 119 11.97 0.79 9.40
CA CYS A 119 11.57 1.62 10.53
C CYS A 119 12.66 1.65 11.60
N LEU A 120 13.21 2.85 11.85
CA LEU A 120 14.33 3.09 12.77
C LEU A 120 13.84 3.45 14.18
N HIS A 121 14.63 3.08 15.19
CA HIS A 121 14.44 3.45 16.60
C HIS A 121 13.15 2.97 17.27
N ARG A 122 12.51 1.97 16.67
CA ARG A 122 11.29 1.28 17.12
C ARG A 122 11.53 -0.22 17.33
N GLU A 123 12.77 -0.62 17.63
CA GLU A 123 13.18 -2.03 17.67
C GLU A 123 12.37 -2.81 18.72
N GLN A 124 12.15 -2.21 19.89
CA GLN A 124 11.38 -2.83 20.98
C GLN A 124 9.92 -3.03 20.57
N GLU A 125 9.28 -2.02 20.00
CA GLU A 125 7.89 -2.13 19.53
C GLU A 125 7.78 -3.14 18.39
N GLN A 126 8.77 -3.19 17.48
CA GLN A 126 8.81 -4.18 16.42
C GLN A 126 8.88 -5.61 16.97
N GLU A 127 9.73 -5.86 17.96
CA GLU A 127 9.84 -7.17 18.61
C GLU A 127 8.54 -7.57 19.30
N LEU A 128 7.91 -6.64 20.04
CA LEU A 128 6.63 -6.90 20.70
C LEU A 128 5.52 -7.23 19.71
N ILE A 129 5.43 -6.51 18.59
CA ILE A 129 4.45 -6.79 17.53
C ILE A 129 4.71 -8.17 16.94
N LYS A 130 5.96 -8.49 16.56
CA LYS A 130 6.34 -9.81 16.03
C LYS A 130 5.91 -10.93 16.96
N ILE A 131 6.24 -10.81 18.25
CA ILE A 131 5.85 -11.78 19.29
C ILE A 131 4.34 -11.90 19.33
N CYS A 132 3.61 -10.79 19.42
CA CYS A 132 2.15 -10.81 19.49
C CYS A 132 1.50 -11.53 18.29
N LEU A 133 1.94 -11.22 17.07
CA LEU A 133 1.39 -11.83 15.86
C LEU A 133 1.67 -13.35 15.79
N THR A 134 2.77 -13.83 16.37
CA THR A 134 3.12 -15.28 16.37
C THR A 134 2.40 -16.11 17.43
N ARG A 135 1.63 -15.50 18.33
CA ARG A 135 0.92 -16.24 19.39
C ARG A 135 -0.28 -17.03 18.84
N ASN A 136 -0.61 -18.13 19.52
CA ASN A 136 -1.85 -18.89 19.25
C ASN A 136 -3.09 -18.24 19.90
N TYR A 137 -2.91 -17.45 20.95
CA TYR A 137 -3.98 -16.75 21.67
C TYR A 137 -3.59 -15.30 21.91
N LYS A 138 -4.58 -14.38 21.80
CA LYS A 138 -4.34 -12.93 21.74
C LYS A 138 -3.27 -12.61 20.69
N ASN A 139 -3.56 -12.95 19.45
CA ASN A 139 -2.68 -12.72 18.31
C ASN A 139 -3.00 -11.41 17.57
N ASN A 140 -4.02 -10.67 18.02
CA ASN A 140 -4.37 -9.36 17.50
C ASN A 140 -3.61 -8.26 18.25
N VAL A 141 -3.27 -7.19 17.53
CA VAL A 141 -2.51 -6.06 18.06
C VAL A 141 -3.33 -4.79 17.89
N MET A 142 -3.37 -3.95 18.92
CA MET A 142 -3.93 -2.60 18.83
C MET A 142 -2.81 -1.62 19.16
N LEU A 143 -2.36 -0.84 18.17
CA LEU A 143 -1.43 0.27 18.35
C LEU A 143 -2.19 1.51 18.83
N ILE A 144 -1.82 2.00 20.01
CA ILE A 144 -2.41 3.21 20.60
C ILE A 144 -1.35 4.30 20.64
N GLY A 145 -1.59 5.42 19.97
CA GLY A 145 -0.68 6.56 20.03
C GLY A 145 -1.28 7.77 19.34
N SER A 146 -0.69 8.94 19.54
CA SER A 146 -1.14 10.17 18.88
C SER A 146 -1.02 10.08 17.35
N SER A 147 -1.62 11.01 16.61
CA SER A 147 -1.37 11.11 15.16
C SER A 147 0.08 11.54 14.88
N GLY A 148 0.67 11.06 13.78
CA GLY A 148 2.03 11.43 13.37
C GLY A 148 3.18 10.70 14.07
N VAL A 149 2.92 9.76 14.99
CA VAL A 149 3.98 8.97 15.67
C VAL A 149 4.53 7.80 14.84
N GLY A 150 3.93 7.52 13.67
CA GLY A 150 4.40 6.51 12.71
C GLY A 150 3.80 5.11 12.86
N LYS A 151 2.52 4.98 13.24
CA LYS A 151 1.82 3.68 13.41
C LYS A 151 1.78 2.86 12.11
N THR A 152 1.30 3.47 11.02
CA THR A 152 1.21 2.88 9.67
C THR A 152 2.57 2.39 9.18
N PHE A 153 3.58 3.28 9.26
CA PHE A 153 4.95 3.00 8.84
C PHE A 153 5.59 1.84 9.63
N LEU A 154 5.34 1.78 10.94
CA LEU A 154 5.77 0.66 11.77
C LEU A 154 5.19 -0.67 11.29
N ILE A 155 3.89 -0.72 10.97
CA ILE A 155 3.24 -1.94 10.49
C ILE A 155 3.71 -2.34 9.09
N SER A 156 3.88 -1.38 8.18
CA SER A 156 4.49 -1.63 6.86
C SER A 156 5.90 -2.22 6.98
N SER A 157 6.72 -1.70 7.90
CA SER A 157 8.03 -2.27 8.20
C SER A 157 7.93 -3.70 8.75
N ILE A 158 6.94 -3.99 9.60
CA ILE A 158 6.70 -5.35 10.13
C ILE A 158 6.33 -6.34 9.04
N ALA A 159 5.44 -5.95 8.11
CA ALA A 159 5.05 -6.78 6.96
C ALA A 159 6.30 -7.30 6.24
N ARG A 160 7.29 -6.42 6.03
CA ARG A 160 8.54 -6.74 5.33
C ARG A 160 9.52 -7.55 6.15
N LEU A 161 9.75 -7.14 7.40
CA LEU A 161 10.67 -7.84 8.30
C LEU A 161 10.25 -9.29 8.57
N MET A 162 8.94 -9.57 8.52
CA MET A 162 8.40 -10.92 8.72
C MET A 162 8.03 -11.63 7.41
N ASN A 163 8.16 -10.97 6.24
CA ASN A 163 7.59 -11.42 4.98
C ASN A 163 6.13 -11.89 5.13
N LEU A 164 5.33 -11.07 5.82
CA LEU A 164 3.95 -11.34 6.19
C LEU A 164 3.00 -10.52 5.30
N ASP A 165 1.98 -11.19 4.77
CA ASP A 165 0.87 -10.50 4.11
C ASP A 165 0.03 -9.73 5.14
N ILE A 166 0.31 -8.42 5.23
CA ILE A 166 -0.50 -7.48 5.99
C ILE A 166 -1.28 -6.62 5.00
N TYR A 167 -2.60 -6.70 5.08
CA TYR A 167 -3.49 -6.03 4.16
C TYR A 167 -4.08 -4.78 4.81
N TYR A 168 -3.71 -3.60 4.31
CA TYR A 168 -4.36 -2.36 4.68
C TYR A 168 -5.80 -2.39 4.17
N VAL A 169 -6.76 -2.12 5.04
CA VAL A 169 -8.17 -2.06 4.69
C VAL A 169 -8.66 -0.61 4.73
N ASP A 170 -9.18 -0.14 3.61
CA ASP A 170 -9.90 1.13 3.55
C ASP A 170 -11.39 0.88 3.78
N ILE A 171 -11.89 1.23 4.97
CA ILE A 171 -13.30 1.07 5.32
C ILE A 171 -14.21 1.94 4.45
N SER A 172 -13.72 3.09 3.97
CA SER A 172 -14.46 3.96 3.06
C SER A 172 -14.76 3.26 1.74
N SER A 173 -13.81 2.47 1.22
CA SER A 173 -14.03 1.67 0.01
C SER A 173 -15.14 0.63 0.18
N ILE A 174 -15.29 0.05 1.37
CA ILE A 174 -16.33 -0.93 1.69
C ILE A 174 -17.70 -0.25 1.74
N LEU A 175 -17.76 0.95 2.34
CA LEU A 175 -18.95 1.80 2.42
C LEU A 175 -19.33 2.41 1.06
N SER A 176 -18.35 2.60 0.16
CA SER A 176 -18.61 3.12 -1.16
C SER A 176 -19.48 2.15 -1.97
N GLY A 177 -20.51 2.70 -2.61
CA GLY A 177 -21.46 1.91 -3.40
C GLY A 177 -22.33 0.94 -2.59
N SER A 178 -22.33 0.97 -1.25
CA SER A 178 -23.37 0.33 -0.45
C SER A 178 -24.50 1.32 -0.17
N LYS A 179 -25.50 1.36 -1.05
CA LYS A 179 -26.70 2.18 -0.83
C LYS A 179 -27.63 1.56 0.22
N TYR A 180 -27.48 0.25 0.44
CA TYR A 180 -28.30 -0.52 1.37
C TYR A 180 -27.44 -1.13 2.49
N ARG A 181 -27.91 -1.03 3.74
CA ARG A 181 -27.24 -1.55 4.95
C ARG A 181 -26.70 -2.97 4.80
N GLY A 182 -27.47 -3.89 4.23
CA GLY A 182 -27.07 -5.29 4.06
C GLY A 182 -25.91 -5.51 3.08
N GLU A 183 -25.61 -4.55 2.20
CA GLU A 183 -24.47 -4.64 1.28
C GLU A 183 -23.16 -4.43 2.02
N PHE A 184 -23.10 -3.47 2.95
CA PHE A 184 -21.93 -3.30 3.81
C PHE A 184 -21.64 -4.57 4.61
N GLU A 185 -22.64 -5.12 5.28
CA GLU A 185 -22.49 -6.34 6.09
C GLU A 185 -21.96 -7.50 5.22
N LYS A 186 -22.52 -7.70 4.02
CA LYS A 186 -22.06 -8.72 3.08
C LYS A 186 -20.63 -8.50 2.61
N LYS A 187 -20.26 -7.28 2.21
CA LYS A 187 -18.89 -6.95 1.77
C LYS A 187 -17.89 -7.16 2.91
N PHE A 188 -18.23 -6.72 4.11
CA PHE A 188 -17.35 -6.86 5.27
C PHE A 188 -17.19 -8.32 5.68
N HIS A 189 -18.25 -9.12 5.72
CA HIS A 189 -18.14 -10.57 5.90
C HIS A 189 -17.27 -11.23 4.81
N THR A 190 -17.44 -10.80 3.56
CA THR A 190 -16.66 -11.34 2.43
C THR A 190 -15.17 -11.04 2.61
N LEU A 191 -14.81 -9.82 2.98
CA LEU A 191 -13.43 -9.44 3.34
C LEU A 191 -12.88 -10.30 4.49
N LEU A 192 -13.61 -10.40 5.60
CA LEU A 192 -13.15 -11.13 6.80
C LEU A 192 -12.98 -12.64 6.52
N ASN A 193 -13.90 -13.22 5.76
CA ASN A 193 -13.81 -14.62 5.34
C ASN A 193 -12.61 -14.86 4.41
N GLU A 194 -12.35 -13.94 3.49
CA GLU A 194 -11.19 -14.06 2.59
C GLU A 194 -9.87 -13.94 3.34
N ALA A 195 -9.78 -13.00 4.29
CA ALA A 195 -8.63 -12.87 5.17
C ALA A 195 -8.38 -14.14 5.98
N LEU A 196 -9.44 -14.74 6.52
CA LEU A 196 -9.37 -15.99 7.27
C LEU A 196 -8.89 -17.17 6.40
N LYS A 197 -9.47 -17.34 5.20
CA LYS A 197 -9.08 -18.41 4.26
C LYS A 197 -7.63 -18.29 3.81
N SER A 198 -7.20 -17.07 3.50
CA SER A 198 -5.85 -16.78 3.02
C SER A 198 -4.82 -16.66 4.14
N LYS A 199 -5.25 -16.69 5.42
CA LYS A 199 -4.42 -16.42 6.61
C LYS A 199 -3.72 -15.05 6.53
N THR A 200 -4.35 -14.10 5.85
CA THR A 200 -3.85 -12.74 5.69
C THR A 200 -4.16 -11.93 6.95
N THR A 201 -3.19 -11.14 7.41
CA THR A 201 -3.41 -10.23 8.55
C THR A 201 -4.06 -8.95 8.06
N LEU A 202 -5.19 -8.54 8.63
CA LEU A 202 -5.82 -7.26 8.28
C LEU A 202 -5.23 -6.11 9.10
N PHE A 203 -5.04 -4.95 8.49
CA PHE A 203 -4.61 -3.73 9.16
C PHE A 203 -5.63 -2.60 8.95
N PHE A 204 -6.04 -1.99 10.05
CA PHE A 204 -6.99 -0.88 10.08
C PHE A 204 -6.34 0.32 10.82
N ASP A 205 -5.96 1.37 10.09
CA ASP A 205 -5.19 2.49 10.67
C ASP A 205 -6.03 3.41 11.57
N GLU A 206 -7.33 3.46 11.31
CA GLU A 206 -8.33 4.15 12.12
C GLU A 206 -9.35 3.13 12.62
N ALA A 207 -8.88 2.16 13.42
CA ALA A 207 -9.70 1.01 13.81
C ALA A 207 -11.03 1.42 14.47
N HIS A 208 -11.07 2.57 15.16
CA HIS A 208 -12.28 3.11 15.78
C HIS A 208 -13.42 3.32 14.79
N THR A 209 -13.12 3.58 13.51
CA THR A 209 -14.14 3.72 12.47
C THR A 209 -14.98 2.45 12.32
N ILE A 210 -14.41 1.26 12.58
CA ILE A 210 -15.15 -0.02 12.58
C ILE A 210 -16.26 -0.02 13.64
N LEU A 211 -16.00 0.57 14.80
CA LEU A 211 -16.98 0.63 15.90
C LEU A 211 -18.14 1.55 15.57
N ASN A 212 -17.84 2.66 14.90
CA ASN A 212 -18.81 3.69 14.54
C ASN A 212 -19.55 3.38 13.23
N THR A 213 -18.98 2.52 12.39
CA THR A 213 -19.55 2.16 11.10
C THR A 213 -20.78 1.27 11.27
N GLY A 214 -21.86 1.67 10.60
CA GLY A 214 -23.14 0.95 10.65
C GLY A 214 -24.08 1.36 11.79
N ASN A 215 -23.72 2.34 12.63
CA ASN A 215 -24.54 2.74 13.79
C ASN A 215 -25.62 3.80 13.52
N SER A 216 -25.71 4.38 12.32
CA SER A 216 -26.84 5.25 11.95
C SER A 216 -28.11 4.39 11.78
N ASP A 217 -29.12 4.64 12.61
CA ASP A 217 -30.47 4.05 12.58
C ASP A 217 -30.62 2.58 13.02
N GLY A 218 -30.01 2.18 14.15
CA GLY A 218 -30.28 0.86 14.77
C GLY A 218 -29.70 -0.34 14.00
N GLY A 219 -28.54 -0.10 13.38
CA GLY A 219 -27.74 -1.05 12.62
C GLY A 219 -27.05 -2.17 13.40
N ILE A 220 -26.56 -3.21 12.72
CA ILE A 220 -25.51 -4.08 13.29
C ILE A 220 -24.21 -3.30 13.10
N SER A 221 -23.49 -3.02 14.19
CA SER A 221 -22.20 -2.34 14.15
C SER A 221 -21.17 -3.23 13.45
N GLY A 222 -20.23 -2.64 12.70
CA GLY A 222 -19.06 -3.37 12.19
C GLY A 222 -18.31 -4.12 13.31
N ALA A 223 -18.37 -3.61 14.54
CA ALA A 223 -17.84 -4.29 15.73
C ALA A 223 -18.50 -5.66 15.97
N ASP A 224 -19.82 -5.74 15.84
CA ASP A 224 -20.57 -6.97 16.10
C ASP A 224 -20.34 -8.02 15.01
N ILE A 225 -20.11 -7.57 13.78
CA ILE A 225 -19.68 -8.42 12.67
C ILE A 225 -18.29 -8.99 12.93
N LEU A 226 -17.38 -8.20 13.50
CA LEU A 226 -15.98 -8.56 13.72
C LEU A 226 -15.78 -9.50 14.93
N LYS A 227 -16.59 -9.36 15.99
CA LYS A 227 -16.46 -10.14 17.25
C LYS A 227 -16.38 -11.66 17.06
N PRO A 228 -17.23 -12.31 16.23
CA PRO A 228 -17.12 -13.74 15.95
C PRO A 228 -15.77 -14.15 15.34
N TYR A 229 -15.22 -13.33 14.44
CA TYR A 229 -13.95 -13.61 13.78
C TYR A 229 -12.78 -13.54 14.75
N LEU A 230 -12.81 -12.60 15.70
CA LEU A 230 -11.79 -12.48 16.76
C LEU A 230 -11.73 -13.69 17.70
N MET A 231 -12.78 -14.53 17.73
CA MET A 231 -12.75 -15.78 18.48
C MET A 231 -11.93 -16.87 17.80
N ASN A 232 -11.73 -16.77 16.49
CA ASN A 232 -10.95 -17.71 15.69
C ASN A 232 -9.45 -17.40 15.82
N SER A 233 -8.64 -18.39 16.21
CA SER A 233 -7.18 -18.24 16.34
C SER A 233 -6.46 -18.04 15.01
N ASP A 234 -7.07 -18.46 13.90
CA ASP A 234 -6.51 -18.27 12.55
C ASP A 234 -6.79 -16.88 11.98
N PHE A 235 -7.75 -16.14 12.56
CA PHE A 235 -7.96 -14.74 12.21
C PHE A 235 -6.92 -13.87 12.92
N ARG A 236 -6.36 -12.92 12.19
CA ARG A 236 -5.41 -11.95 12.75
C ARG A 236 -5.68 -10.56 12.21
N MET A 237 -5.73 -9.59 13.10
CA MET A 237 -5.77 -8.18 12.74
C MET A 237 -4.87 -7.31 13.60
N ILE A 238 -4.49 -6.19 13.00
CA ILE A 238 -3.77 -5.09 13.61
C ILE A 238 -4.67 -3.86 13.49
N GLY A 239 -5.01 -3.23 14.60
CA GLY A 239 -5.64 -1.91 14.61
C GLY A 239 -4.63 -0.85 14.99
N ALA A 240 -4.79 0.35 14.47
CA ALA A 240 -4.20 1.56 15.02
C ALA A 240 -5.31 2.55 15.37
N THR A 241 -5.10 3.34 16.42
CA THR A 241 -6.07 4.32 16.89
C THR A 241 -5.39 5.37 17.76
N THR A 242 -6.08 6.47 18.06
CA THR A 242 -5.60 7.45 19.05
C THR A 242 -5.86 6.99 20.48
N ILE A 243 -5.25 7.67 21.46
CA ILE A 243 -5.42 7.34 22.89
C ILE A 243 -6.89 7.46 23.30
N ASP A 244 -7.56 8.53 22.87
CA ASP A 244 -8.94 8.83 23.25
C ASP A 244 -9.91 7.78 22.67
N GLU A 245 -9.69 7.38 21.42
CA GLU A 245 -10.51 6.38 20.73
C GLU A 245 -10.26 4.94 21.20
N ALA A 246 -9.09 4.66 21.77
CA ALA A 246 -8.74 3.32 22.27
C ALA A 246 -9.65 2.87 23.42
N GLU A 247 -10.25 3.81 24.16
CA GLU A 247 -11.08 3.51 25.32
C GLU A 247 -12.24 2.58 24.95
N ALA A 248 -12.88 2.79 23.80
CA ALA A 248 -13.98 1.97 23.30
C ALA A 248 -13.60 0.49 23.12
N PHE A 249 -12.37 0.22 22.67
CA PHE A 249 -11.85 -1.15 22.53
C PHE A 249 -11.46 -1.79 23.86
N THR A 250 -10.90 -1.00 24.78
CA THR A 250 -10.46 -1.52 26.08
C THR A 250 -11.63 -1.87 27.01
N LYS A 251 -12.73 -1.11 26.94
CA LYS A 251 -13.95 -1.34 27.74
C LYS A 251 -14.76 -2.55 27.24
N ASP A 252 -14.72 -2.87 25.96
CA ASP A 252 -15.44 -4.03 25.41
C ASP A 252 -14.69 -5.34 25.75
N LYS A 253 -15.42 -6.29 26.38
CA LYS A 253 -14.87 -7.57 26.83
C LYS A 253 -14.40 -8.47 25.68
N ALA A 254 -15.00 -8.40 24.50
CA ALA A 254 -14.63 -9.23 23.36
C ALA A 254 -13.29 -8.78 22.78
N PHE A 255 -13.11 -7.47 22.60
CA PHE A 255 -11.86 -6.88 22.11
C PHE A 255 -10.72 -7.02 23.14
N SER A 256 -10.95 -6.61 24.39
CA SER A 256 -9.92 -6.67 25.44
C SER A 256 -9.38 -8.08 25.73
N ARG A 257 -10.18 -9.13 25.48
CA ARG A 257 -9.75 -10.53 25.61
C ARG A 257 -8.95 -11.05 24.43
N ARG A 258 -8.97 -10.38 23.26
CA ARG A 258 -8.37 -10.87 22.02
C ARG A 258 -7.24 -10.01 21.48
N PHE A 259 -7.12 -8.78 21.96
CA PHE A 259 -6.05 -7.85 21.58
C PHE A 259 -4.94 -7.77 22.64
N ASN A 260 -3.72 -7.51 22.17
CA ASN A 260 -2.68 -6.87 22.96
C ASN A 260 -2.64 -5.39 22.58
N PHE A 261 -2.76 -4.52 23.58
CA PHE A 261 -2.67 -3.09 23.39
C PHE A 261 -1.22 -2.66 23.57
N LEU A 262 -0.64 -2.05 22.54
CA LEU A 262 0.73 -1.55 22.53
C LEU A 262 0.68 -0.04 22.39
N LYS A 263 1.19 0.67 23.39
CA LYS A 263 1.30 2.13 23.34
C LYS A 263 2.51 2.50 22.48
N LEU A 264 2.31 3.39 21.51
CA LEU A 264 3.35 3.94 20.67
C LEU A 264 3.51 5.42 21.02
N GLU A 265 4.61 5.74 21.68
CA GLU A 265 4.91 7.10 22.13
C GLU A 265 5.60 7.90 21.03
N GLU A 266 5.59 9.22 21.17
CA GLU A 266 6.34 10.13 20.29
C GLU A 266 7.84 9.84 20.32
N LEU A 267 8.51 9.95 19.17
CA LEU A 267 9.95 9.71 19.12
C LEU A 267 10.73 10.87 19.77
N PRO A 268 11.74 10.57 20.62
CA PRO A 268 12.65 11.59 21.12
C PRO A 268 13.34 12.35 19.99
N ILE A 269 13.57 13.65 20.20
CA ILE A 269 14.20 14.56 19.23
C ILE A 269 15.51 13.97 18.66
N GLU A 270 16.38 13.40 19.49
CA GLU A 270 17.66 12.85 19.03
C GLU A 270 17.48 11.65 18.08
N LYS A 271 16.49 10.78 18.33
CA LYS A 271 16.14 9.67 17.43
C LYS A 271 15.54 10.21 16.13
N THR A 272 14.68 11.21 16.22
CA THR A 272 14.11 11.88 15.04
C THR A 272 15.19 12.54 14.19
N LYS A 273 16.19 13.19 14.80
CA LYS A 273 17.35 13.75 14.09
C LYS A 273 18.12 12.70 13.31
N ASP A 274 18.37 11.52 13.87
CA ASP A 274 19.05 10.42 13.16
C ASP A 274 18.21 9.94 11.96
N ILE A 275 16.88 9.81 12.11
CA ILE A 275 15.96 9.50 11.00
C ILE A 275 16.10 10.53 9.86
N ILE A 276 16.05 11.83 10.19
CA ILE A 276 16.19 12.90 9.20
C ILE A 276 17.56 12.82 8.52
N LYS A 277 18.64 12.67 9.29
CA LYS A 277 20.00 12.59 8.73
C LYS A 277 20.13 11.44 7.74
N ARG A 278 19.61 10.26 8.06
CA ARG A 278 19.66 9.07 7.18
C ARG A 278 18.75 9.16 5.96
N LYS A 279 17.60 9.84 6.08
CA LYS A 279 16.68 10.02 4.97
C LYS A 279 17.19 11.04 3.95
N TYR A 280 17.87 12.08 4.42
CA TYR A 280 18.34 13.20 3.60
C TYR A 280 19.87 13.29 3.52
N THR A 281 20.57 12.16 3.68
CA THR A 281 22.03 12.00 3.88
C THR A 281 22.97 12.72 2.90
N GLN A 282 22.49 13.32 1.82
CA GLN A 282 23.32 13.95 0.78
C GLN A 282 23.39 15.48 0.86
N THR A 283 22.59 16.13 1.70
CA THR A 283 22.40 17.60 1.65
C THR A 283 22.66 18.33 2.98
N LEU A 284 22.89 17.63 4.09
CA LEU A 284 22.95 18.25 5.42
C LEU A 284 24.37 18.45 5.94
N ASN A 285 25.02 19.56 5.56
CA ASN A 285 26.20 20.11 6.26
C ASN A 285 25.79 21.05 7.42
N TRP A 286 24.72 20.71 8.14
CA TRP A 286 24.21 21.53 9.23
C TRP A 286 24.85 21.19 10.57
N ASP A 287 25.21 22.24 11.32
CA ASP A 287 25.70 22.09 12.68
C ASP A 287 24.57 21.70 13.65
N GLN A 288 24.95 21.18 14.83
CA GLN A 288 23.96 20.78 15.84
C GLN A 288 23.10 21.98 16.30
N LYS A 289 23.63 23.21 16.23
CA LYS A 289 22.89 24.43 16.60
C LYS A 289 21.73 24.68 15.65
N THR A 290 21.94 24.48 14.35
CA THR A 290 20.89 24.60 13.33
C THR A 290 19.76 23.62 13.58
N PHE A 291 20.08 22.34 13.79
CA PHE A 291 19.07 21.35 14.14
C PHE A 291 18.32 21.74 15.41
N ASN A 292 19.03 22.11 16.48
CA ASN A 292 18.38 22.52 17.72
C ASN A 292 17.43 23.71 17.50
N LYS A 293 17.84 24.73 16.73
CA LYS A 293 16.99 25.87 16.39
C LYS A 293 15.71 25.45 15.69
N ILE A 294 15.80 24.55 14.71
CA ILE A 294 14.65 24.05 13.96
C ILE A 294 13.69 23.29 14.88
N PHE A 295 14.20 22.31 15.64
CA PHE A 295 13.36 21.50 16.53
C PHE A 295 12.70 22.35 17.62
N THR A 296 13.43 23.30 18.23
CA THR A 296 12.85 24.25 19.19
C THR A 296 11.74 25.10 18.55
N TYR A 297 11.95 25.56 17.32
CA TYR A 297 10.92 26.31 16.58
C TYR A 297 9.69 25.43 16.32
N LEU A 298 9.88 24.21 15.80
CA LEU A 298 8.79 23.29 15.51
C LEU A 298 7.96 22.95 16.76
N ASP A 299 8.61 22.74 17.91
CA ASP A 299 7.92 22.51 19.18
C ASP A 299 7.14 23.75 19.65
N SER A 300 7.66 24.95 19.41
CA SER A 300 6.97 26.18 19.81
C SER A 300 5.75 26.53 18.94
N VAL A 301 5.76 26.13 17.67
CA VAL A 301 4.70 26.49 16.69
C VAL A 301 3.68 25.37 16.52
N PHE A 302 4.11 24.11 16.50
CA PHE A 302 3.27 22.95 16.19
C PHE A 302 3.04 22.08 17.43
N LEU A 303 2.32 22.64 18.41
CA LEU A 303 2.02 21.98 19.69
C LEU A 303 1.14 20.72 19.53
N ASN A 304 0.27 20.70 18.53
CA ASN A 304 -0.68 19.61 18.29
C ASN A 304 -0.14 18.52 17.35
N ARG A 305 1.12 18.64 16.91
CA ARG A 305 1.77 17.66 16.03
C ARG A 305 2.88 16.94 16.77
N ASN A 306 3.09 15.68 16.41
CA ASN A 306 4.05 14.81 17.06
C ASN A 306 5.20 14.45 16.11
N TYR A 307 6.35 14.09 16.67
CA TYR A 307 7.46 13.46 15.98
C TYR A 307 7.19 11.96 15.70
N PRO A 308 7.70 11.43 14.57
CA PRO A 308 8.60 12.09 13.63
C PRO A 308 7.90 12.95 12.54
N ASP A 309 6.58 12.91 12.44
CA ASP A 309 5.81 13.53 11.33
C ASP A 309 6.11 15.01 11.12
N LYS A 310 6.00 15.85 12.16
CA LYS A 310 6.22 17.30 12.00
C LYS A 310 7.63 17.66 11.55
N ALA A 311 8.64 16.87 11.93
CA ALA A 311 9.98 17.04 11.43
C ALA A 311 10.07 16.62 9.96
N LEU A 312 9.58 15.42 9.63
CA LEU A 312 9.62 14.90 8.26
C LEU A 312 8.96 15.87 7.27
N ASP A 313 7.81 16.43 7.63
CA ASP A 313 7.11 17.43 6.82
C ASP A 313 7.94 18.71 6.61
N PHE A 314 8.50 19.28 7.68
CA PHE A 314 9.38 20.45 7.57
C PHE A 314 10.61 20.18 6.69
N PHE A 315 11.29 19.06 6.90
CA PHE A 315 12.48 18.72 6.14
C PHE A 315 12.15 18.42 4.67
N ASP A 316 11.04 17.73 4.39
CA ASP A 316 10.58 17.51 3.01
C ASP A 316 10.24 18.81 2.29
N PHE A 317 9.58 19.75 2.98
CA PHE A 317 9.34 21.11 2.48
C PHE A 317 10.65 21.83 2.18
N TYR A 318 11.60 21.79 3.12
CA TYR A 318 12.91 22.42 2.97
C TYR A 318 13.67 21.86 1.76
N PHE A 319 13.80 20.54 1.62
CA PHE A 319 14.52 19.92 0.50
C PHE A 319 13.80 20.07 -0.84
N SER A 320 12.48 20.21 -0.83
CA SER A 320 11.72 20.56 -2.03
C SER A 320 12.00 21.99 -2.49
N GLY A 321 12.09 22.95 -1.55
CA GLY A 321 12.55 24.30 -1.84
C GLY A 321 14.00 24.36 -2.34
N GLU A 322 14.88 23.51 -1.79
CA GLU A 322 16.27 23.38 -2.23
C GLU A 322 16.39 22.94 -3.69
N ARG A 323 15.67 21.88 -4.07
CA ARG A 323 15.67 21.37 -5.45
C ARG A 323 15.22 22.41 -6.48
N LEU A 324 14.36 23.33 -6.09
CA LEU A 324 13.86 24.41 -6.96
C LEU A 324 14.78 25.64 -7.00
N SER A 325 15.94 25.62 -6.31
CA SER A 325 16.83 26.78 -6.16
C SER A 325 16.11 28.04 -5.64
N PHE A 326 15.00 27.85 -4.91
CA PHE A 326 14.13 28.95 -4.47
C PHE A 326 14.74 29.73 -3.29
N PHE A 327 15.74 29.14 -2.63
CA PHE A 327 16.46 29.70 -1.50
C PHE A 327 17.98 29.55 -1.71
N ASN A 328 18.77 30.40 -1.05
CA ASN A 328 20.22 30.21 -0.92
C ASN A 328 20.51 29.78 0.53
N ILE A 329 20.86 28.50 0.71
CA ILE A 329 20.19 27.63 1.69
C ILE A 329 20.89 27.45 3.04
N ASN A 330 22.07 28.05 3.22
CA ASN A 330 22.78 28.04 4.49
C ASN A 330 22.54 29.27 5.37
N ASN A 331 21.94 30.35 4.85
CA ASN A 331 21.82 31.62 5.59
C ASN A 331 20.39 32.01 6.03
N ASP A 332 19.35 31.32 5.56
CA ASP A 332 17.95 31.80 5.65
C ASP A 332 16.98 30.80 6.31
N ILE A 333 17.44 29.96 7.26
CA ILE A 333 16.59 29.00 7.99
C ILE A 333 15.35 29.68 8.60
N GLU A 334 15.49 30.91 9.12
CA GLU A 334 14.34 31.67 9.64
C GLU A 334 13.30 32.00 8.58
N LYS A 335 13.72 32.33 7.35
CA LYS A 335 12.78 32.59 6.25
C LYS A 335 12.03 31.33 5.88
N VAL A 336 12.72 30.18 5.83
CA VAL A 336 12.08 28.89 5.55
C VAL A 336 11.09 28.53 6.64
N LEU A 337 11.48 28.65 7.91
CA LEU A 337 10.59 28.39 9.04
C LEU A 337 9.34 29.29 8.99
N ASN A 338 9.50 30.58 8.68
CA ASN A 338 8.37 31.50 8.54
C ASN A 338 7.45 31.14 7.36
N LEU A 339 8.01 30.68 6.23
CA LEU A 339 7.20 30.23 5.08
C LEU A 339 6.46 28.93 5.39
N PHE A 340 7.14 27.98 6.02
CA PHE A 340 6.54 26.73 6.47
C PHE A 340 5.40 26.98 7.47
N THR A 341 5.60 27.92 8.40
CA THR A 341 4.55 28.37 9.31
C THR A 341 3.41 29.01 8.56
N LYS A 342 3.65 29.94 7.63
CA LYS A 342 2.59 30.59 6.83
C LYS A 342 1.71 29.57 6.09
N MET A 343 2.32 28.53 5.53
CA MET A 343 1.61 27.45 4.85
C MET A 343 0.70 26.67 5.82
N ASN A 344 1.16 26.45 7.04
CA ASN A 344 0.48 25.63 8.04
C ASN A 344 -0.37 26.42 9.05
N THR A 345 -0.30 27.76 9.08
CA THR A 345 -1.05 28.62 10.01
C THR A 345 -2.55 28.69 9.75
N ILE A 346 -3.06 28.03 8.71
CA ILE A 346 -4.50 27.80 8.57
C ILE A 346 -4.95 26.64 9.49
N ILE A 347 -4.01 25.87 10.06
CA ILE A 347 -4.25 24.62 10.80
C ILE A 347 -3.53 24.58 12.17
N ALA A 348 -2.87 25.67 12.60
CA ALA A 348 -2.13 25.72 13.87
C ALA A 348 -3.04 25.93 15.10
#